data_AF-L9VGZ1-F1
#
_entry.id   AF-L9VGZ1-F1
#
_cell.length_a   1.000
_cell.length_b   1.000
_cell.length_c   1.000
_cell.angle_alpha   90.00
_cell.angle_beta   90.00
_cell.angle_gamma   90.00
#
_symmetry.space_group_name_H-M   'P 1'
#
loop_
_entity.id
_entity.type
_entity.pdbx_description
1 polymer ?
#
loop_
_entity_poly.entity_id
_entity_poly.type
_entity_poly.pdbx_seq_one_letter_code
_entity_poly.pdbx_strand_id
1 'polypeptide(L)'
;MERPAAFIRSSAEFQLSMTIHPDRLATAQDSPAPGSIERFQGALPRAAVRRVLGNDRRREVLRCLLAEDGPLSVSTLVARIADAEHDATAVTSLLELRQRVHVSLCRTHLPLLQEHRALAYDQVQGLVSPGATLPAFGPLLDEEGLEGPIDSRLEQRSE
;
A
#
# COMPACT_ATOMS: atom_id res chain seq x y z
N MET A 1 36.89 47.16 -19.77
CA MET A 1 36.07 46.14 -19.09
C MET A 1 36.96 44.94 -18.84
N GLU A 2 37.33 44.80 -17.59
CA GLU A 2 38.39 43.93 -17.10
C GLU A 2 37.84 42.55 -16.70
N ARG A 3 38.76 41.57 -16.73
CA ARG A 3 38.77 40.23 -16.09
C ARG A 3 38.24 39.03 -16.91
N PRO A 4 39.16 38.10 -17.22
CA PRO A 4 38.97 36.68 -16.95
C PRO A 4 39.89 36.24 -15.81
N ALA A 5 39.34 35.61 -14.77
CA ALA A 5 40.11 34.99 -13.71
C ALA A 5 39.96 33.46 -13.80
N ALA A 6 41.06 32.80 -14.13
CA ALA A 6 41.27 31.39 -13.86
C ALA A 6 41.36 31.14 -12.35
N PHE A 7 40.88 30.00 -11.87
CA PHE A 7 41.53 29.33 -10.73
C PHE A 7 41.33 27.82 -10.75
N ILE A 8 42.40 27.17 -10.34
CA ILE A 8 42.77 25.75 -10.43
C ILE A 8 42.49 25.09 -9.07
N ARG A 9 42.17 23.80 -9.03
CA ARG A 9 42.69 22.80 -8.05
C ARG A 9 42.26 21.40 -8.54
N SER A 10 43.18 20.51 -8.96
CA SER A 10 44.12 19.71 -8.14
C SER A 10 43.35 18.75 -7.23
N SER A 11 43.19 17.47 -7.59
CA SER A 11 44.14 16.34 -7.49
C SER A 11 44.22 15.71 -6.09
N ALA A 12 44.29 14.38 -6.10
CA ALA A 12 44.71 13.43 -5.06
C ALA A 12 43.69 13.14 -3.94
N GLU A 13 43.08 11.95 -3.95
CA GLU A 13 43.54 10.71 -3.28
C GLU A 13 42.94 10.60 -1.88
N PHE A 14 42.22 9.50 -1.60
CA PHE A 14 42.63 8.55 -0.56
C PHE A 14 41.64 7.38 -0.51
N GLN A 15 42.18 6.19 -0.78
CA GLN A 15 41.59 4.92 -0.44
C GLN A 15 41.30 4.85 1.07
N LEU A 16 40.10 4.44 1.43
CA LEU A 16 39.85 3.73 2.67
C LEU A 16 39.28 2.35 2.30
N SER A 17 40.20 1.42 2.10
CA SER A 17 39.94 0.00 2.37
C SER A 17 39.63 -0.11 3.86
N MET A 18 38.38 -0.42 4.19
CA MET A 18 38.06 -1.01 5.49
C MET A 18 37.29 -2.29 5.23
N THR A 19 38.07 -3.35 5.08
CA THR A 19 37.64 -4.74 5.10
C THR A 19 36.91 -5.01 6.42
N ILE A 20 35.59 -5.18 6.38
CA ILE A 20 34.84 -5.84 7.45
C ILE A 20 33.95 -6.92 6.82
N HIS A 21 34.44 -8.15 6.86
CA HIS A 21 33.68 -9.39 6.93
C HIS A 21 34.50 -10.33 7.83
N PRO A 22 33.91 -11.33 8.51
CA PRO A 22 32.52 -11.63 8.86
C PRO A 22 32.37 -11.67 10.41
N ASP A 23 31.20 -11.71 11.03
CA ASP A 23 30.53 -12.96 11.40
C ASP A 23 29.28 -12.57 12.21
N ARG A 24 28.10 -12.84 11.65
CA ARG A 24 26.92 -13.09 12.46
C ARG A 24 25.96 -13.95 11.67
N LEU A 25 26.14 -15.25 11.80
CA LEU A 25 25.08 -16.21 11.54
C LEU A 25 23.99 -16.00 12.60
N ALA A 26 22.97 -15.25 12.24
CA ALA A 26 21.69 -15.21 12.94
C ALA A 26 20.59 -15.35 11.90
N THR A 27 20.25 -16.61 11.64
CA THR A 27 18.91 -17.12 11.32
C THR A 27 18.09 -16.36 10.28
N ALA A 28 18.07 -16.97 9.09
CA ALA A 28 17.00 -16.94 8.10
C ALA A 28 15.64 -16.49 8.63
N GLN A 29 15.15 -15.34 8.14
CA GLN A 29 13.74 -15.12 7.84
C GLN A 29 13.62 -14.30 6.55
N ASP A 30 13.31 -15.04 5.49
CA ASP A 30 12.51 -14.65 4.32
C ASP A 30 12.35 -13.14 4.08
N SER A 31 13.31 -12.57 3.35
CA SER A 31 13.14 -11.26 2.72
C SER A 31 12.73 -11.48 1.26
N PRO A 32 11.44 -11.36 0.89
CA PRO A 32 11.09 -11.34 -0.52
C PRO A 32 11.56 -10.02 -1.13
N ALA A 33 12.41 -10.13 -2.16
CA ALA A 33 12.95 -9.02 -2.93
C ALA A 33 11.85 -8.12 -3.52
N PRO A 34 12.05 -6.79 -3.60
CA PRO A 34 11.13 -5.90 -4.30
C PRO A 34 11.43 -5.97 -5.80
N GLY A 35 10.58 -6.65 -6.57
CA GLY A 35 10.73 -6.65 -8.02
C GLY A 35 10.02 -7.73 -8.81
N SER A 36 9.28 -8.65 -8.18
CA SER A 36 8.48 -9.60 -8.95
C SER A 36 7.10 -9.00 -9.20
N ILE A 37 6.90 -8.46 -10.41
CA ILE A 37 5.56 -8.22 -10.95
C ILE A 37 4.95 -9.61 -11.18
N GLU A 38 4.46 -10.24 -10.09
CA GLU A 38 3.75 -11.50 -10.18
C GLU A 38 2.49 -11.27 -10.98
N ARG A 39 2.44 -11.91 -12.14
CA ARG A 39 1.25 -11.98 -12.97
C ARG A 39 0.23 -12.82 -12.20
N PHE A 40 -0.61 -12.17 -11.39
CA PHE A 40 -1.65 -12.83 -10.60
C PHE A 40 -2.73 -13.43 -11.51
N GLN A 41 -2.45 -14.61 -12.04
CA GLN A 41 -3.45 -15.53 -12.59
C GLN A 41 -3.51 -16.73 -11.64
N GLY A 42 -4.47 -16.67 -10.71
CA GLY A 42 -4.68 -17.68 -9.66
C GLY A 42 -4.26 -17.17 -8.28
N ALA A 43 -5.23 -17.12 -7.36
CA ALA A 43 -5.13 -16.81 -5.92
C ALA A 43 -4.10 -15.74 -5.47
N LEU A 44 -4.58 -14.58 -5.00
CA LEU A 44 -3.72 -13.60 -4.34
C LEU A 44 -3.01 -14.23 -3.14
N PRO A 45 -1.68 -14.08 -3.00
CA PRO A 45 -0.95 -14.64 -1.88
C PRO A 45 -1.44 -14.03 -0.57
N ARG A 46 -1.56 -14.85 0.48
CA ARG A 46 -2.10 -14.42 1.79
C ARG A 46 -1.35 -13.21 2.37
N ALA A 47 -0.05 -13.10 2.13
CA ALA A 47 0.74 -11.93 2.54
C ALA A 47 0.29 -10.64 1.82
N ALA A 48 -0.05 -10.70 0.53
CA ALA A 48 -0.57 -9.56 -0.23
C ALA A 48 -1.98 -9.19 0.23
N VAL A 49 -2.85 -10.18 0.49
CA VAL A 49 -4.19 -9.95 1.05
C VAL A 49 -4.10 -9.22 2.39
N ARG A 50 -3.30 -9.73 3.33
CA ARG A 50 -3.07 -9.06 4.63
C ARG A 50 -2.48 -7.67 4.44
N ARG A 51 -1.53 -7.54 3.51
CA ARG A 51 -0.93 -6.25 3.19
C ARG A 51 -1.99 -5.28 2.75
N VAL A 52 -2.95 -5.64 1.90
CA VAL A 52 -4.02 -4.79 1.37
C VAL A 52 -5.13 -4.52 2.41
N LEU A 53 -5.61 -5.56 3.10
CA LEU A 53 -6.76 -5.47 4.00
C LEU A 53 -6.40 -4.96 5.40
N GLY A 54 -5.11 -4.94 5.78
CA GLY A 54 -4.67 -4.51 7.12
C GLY A 54 -4.83 -3.02 7.44
N ASN A 55 -5.59 -2.25 6.64
CA ASN A 55 -5.89 -0.86 6.95
C ASN A 55 -7.34 -0.53 6.55
N ASP A 56 -8.09 0.05 7.49
CA ASP A 56 -9.51 0.38 7.35
C ASP A 56 -9.80 1.21 6.10
N ARG A 57 -8.97 2.21 5.80
CA ARG A 57 -9.17 3.07 4.62
C ARG A 57 -9.12 2.28 3.32
N ARG A 58 -8.23 1.30 3.20
CA ARG A 58 -8.15 0.47 1.99
C ARG A 58 -9.33 -0.47 1.88
N ARG A 59 -9.76 -1.07 3.00
CA ARG A 59 -10.97 -1.88 3.03
C ARG A 59 -12.17 -1.06 2.58
N GLU A 60 -12.30 0.16 3.07
CA GLU A 60 -13.39 1.04 2.70
C GLU A 60 -13.34 1.47 1.23
N VAL A 61 -12.16 1.77 0.67
CA VAL A 61 -12.03 1.98 -0.78
C VAL A 61 -12.52 0.77 -1.57
N LEU A 62 -12.12 -0.45 -1.18
CA LEU A 62 -12.53 -1.67 -1.87
C LEU A 62 -14.04 -1.90 -1.75
N ARG A 63 -14.63 -1.70 -0.57
CA ARG A 63 -16.08 -1.77 -0.36
C ARG A 63 -16.83 -0.76 -1.22
N CYS A 64 -16.35 0.48 -1.29
CA CYS A 64 -16.93 1.51 -2.15
C CYS A 64 -16.93 1.08 -3.62
N LEU A 65 -15.82 0.53 -4.12
CA LEU A 65 -15.70 0.09 -5.51
C LEU A 65 -16.44 -1.22 -5.80
N LEU A 66 -16.65 -2.08 -4.81
CA LEU A 66 -17.44 -3.30 -4.97
C LEU A 66 -18.95 -3.01 -4.98
N ALA A 67 -19.37 -1.97 -4.27
CA ALA A 67 -20.77 -1.54 -4.24
C ALA A 67 -21.19 -0.75 -5.49
N GLU A 68 -20.25 -0.28 -6.28
CA GLU A 68 -20.48 0.63 -7.40
C GLU A 68 -19.96 -0.01 -8.69
N ASP A 69 -20.82 -0.18 -9.71
CA ASP A 69 -20.46 -0.80 -11.00
C ASP A 69 -19.63 0.13 -11.91
N GLY A 70 -18.94 1.14 -11.36
CA GLY A 70 -18.30 2.19 -12.14
C GLY A 70 -17.18 2.96 -11.45
N PRO A 71 -16.51 3.87 -12.19
CA PRO A 71 -15.46 4.70 -11.63
C PRO A 71 -16.00 5.69 -10.60
N LEU A 72 -15.30 5.82 -9.49
CA LEU A 72 -15.60 6.77 -8.42
C LEU A 72 -14.58 7.90 -8.38
N SER A 73 -15.03 9.10 -8.03
CA SER A 73 -14.10 10.20 -7.79
C SER A 73 -13.34 10.00 -6.47
N VAL A 74 -12.07 10.43 -6.44
CA VAL A 74 -11.29 10.46 -5.19
C VAL A 74 -12.00 11.29 -4.13
N SER A 75 -12.64 12.40 -4.52
CA SER A 75 -13.42 13.23 -3.60
C SER A 75 -14.59 12.46 -2.95
N THR A 76 -15.27 11.61 -3.71
CA THR A 76 -16.35 10.73 -3.20
C THR A 76 -15.79 9.71 -2.21
N LEU A 77 -14.67 9.06 -2.54
CA LEU A 77 -14.01 8.11 -1.64
C LEU A 77 -13.55 8.79 -0.35
N VAL A 78 -12.97 9.98 -0.44
CA VAL A 78 -12.57 10.79 0.72
C VAL A 78 -13.75 11.10 1.61
N ALA A 79 -14.88 11.53 1.02
CA ALA A 79 -16.08 11.83 1.79
C ALA A 79 -16.58 10.58 2.53
N ARG A 80 -16.77 9.45 1.83
CA ARG A 80 -17.26 8.20 2.44
C ARG A 80 -16.35 7.70 3.56
N ILE A 81 -15.04 7.70 3.33
CA ILE A 81 -14.06 7.24 4.33
C ILE A 81 -14.00 8.19 5.52
N ALA A 82 -13.98 9.50 5.27
CA ALA A 82 -13.97 10.47 6.36
C ALA A 82 -15.27 10.40 7.16
N ASP A 83 -16.41 10.22 6.53
CA ASP A 83 -17.70 10.09 7.21
C ASP A 83 -17.76 8.78 8.04
N ALA A 84 -17.16 7.69 7.55
CA ALA A 84 -17.04 6.44 8.30
C ALA A 84 -16.06 6.53 9.48
N GLU A 85 -14.98 7.32 9.37
CA GLU A 85 -14.01 7.56 10.44
C GLU A 85 -14.39 8.71 11.38
N HIS A 86 -15.40 9.50 11.02
CA HIS A 86 -15.71 10.72 11.76
C HIS A 86 -16.39 10.37 13.08
N ASP A 87 -15.71 10.75 14.15
CA ASP A 87 -16.29 10.79 15.49
C ASP A 87 -16.69 12.24 15.82
N ALA A 88 -17.98 12.46 16.09
CA ALA A 88 -18.52 13.78 16.44
C ALA A 88 -17.97 14.33 17.77
N THR A 89 -17.36 13.49 18.60
CA THR A 89 -16.72 13.88 19.86
C THR A 89 -15.24 14.24 19.68
N ALA A 90 -14.66 13.98 18.51
CA ALA A 90 -13.26 14.27 18.24
C ALA A 90 -13.02 15.78 18.11
N VAL A 91 -11.86 16.23 18.60
CA VAL A 91 -11.40 17.62 18.48
C VAL A 91 -11.12 18.02 17.02
N THR A 92 -10.91 17.02 16.14
CA THR A 92 -10.67 17.29 14.72
C THR A 92 -11.98 17.54 13.99
N SER A 93 -12.06 18.66 13.25
CA SER A 93 -13.15 18.89 12.31
C SER A 93 -13.18 17.85 11.19
N LEU A 94 -14.38 17.60 10.64
CA LEU A 94 -14.57 16.74 9.48
C LEU A 94 -13.77 17.21 8.25
N LEU A 95 -13.59 18.53 8.09
CA LEU A 95 -12.80 19.10 7.00
C LEU A 95 -11.33 18.68 7.08
N GLU A 96 -10.71 18.82 8.25
CA GLU A 96 -9.33 18.42 8.52
C GLU A 96 -9.17 16.90 8.37
N LEU A 97 -10.17 16.11 8.78
CA LEU A 97 -10.18 14.66 8.56
C LEU A 97 -10.20 14.33 7.06
N ARG A 98 -11.10 14.93 6.28
CA ARG A 98 -11.18 14.75 4.82
C ARG A 98 -9.87 15.09 4.13
N GLN A 99 -9.22 16.18 4.54
CA GLN A 99 -7.93 16.57 3.96
C GLN A 99 -6.83 15.55 4.28
N ARG A 100 -6.78 15.03 5.52
CA ARG A 100 -5.86 13.95 5.90
C ARG A 100 -6.14 12.64 5.15
N VAL A 101 -7.41 12.28 4.98
CA VAL A 101 -7.82 11.09 4.21
C VAL A 101 -7.37 11.24 2.74
N HIS A 102 -7.64 12.39 2.11
CA HIS A 102 -7.25 12.66 0.73
C HIS A 102 -5.74 12.48 0.51
N VAL A 103 -4.90 13.10 1.34
CA VAL A 103 -3.45 12.99 1.24
C VAL A 103 -3.00 11.54 1.41
N SER A 104 -3.55 10.82 2.39
CA SER A 104 -3.21 9.42 2.64
C SER A 104 -3.61 8.50 1.48
N LEU A 105 -4.80 8.71 0.91
CA LEU A 105 -5.30 7.93 -0.22
C LEU A 105 -4.39 8.07 -1.43
N CYS A 106 -4.12 9.31 -1.84
CA CYS A 106 -3.33 9.58 -3.04
C CYS A 106 -1.87 9.12 -2.90
N ARG A 107 -1.25 9.28 -1.71
CA ARG A 107 0.18 8.99 -1.53
C ARG A 107 0.49 7.53 -1.26
N THR A 108 -0.39 6.82 -0.54
CA THR A 108 -0.06 5.51 0.00
C THR A 108 -1.07 4.44 -0.41
N HIS A 109 -2.35 4.71 -0.25
CA HIS A 109 -3.36 3.66 -0.38
C HIS A 109 -3.68 3.31 -1.84
N LEU A 110 -3.97 4.32 -2.67
CA LEU A 110 -4.30 4.09 -4.09
C LEU A 110 -3.12 3.48 -4.87
N PRO A 111 -1.86 3.96 -4.73
CA PRO A 111 -0.73 3.33 -5.40
C PRO A 111 -0.55 1.85 -5.03
N LEU A 112 -0.64 1.51 -3.75
CA LEU A 112 -0.50 0.13 -3.27
C LEU A 112 -1.64 -0.76 -3.78
N LEU A 113 -2.88 -0.28 -3.79
CA LEU A 113 -4.02 -1.04 -4.33
C LEU A 113 -3.88 -1.27 -5.85
N GLN A 114 -3.29 -0.31 -6.57
CA GLN A 114 -3.00 -0.43 -7.99
C GLN A 114 -1.89 -1.46 -8.27
N GLU A 115 -0.85 -1.55 -7.43
CA GLU A 115 0.19 -2.58 -7.54
C GLU A 115 -0.39 -4.00 -7.53
N HIS A 116 -1.46 -4.21 -6.75
CA HIS A 116 -2.18 -5.48 -6.67
C HIS A 116 -3.30 -5.64 -7.70
N ARG A 117 -3.44 -4.70 -8.65
CA ARG A 117 -4.51 -4.65 -9.66
C ARG A 117 -5.93 -4.65 -9.08
N ALA A 118 -6.08 -4.23 -7.82
CA ALA A 118 -7.36 -4.16 -7.14
C ALA A 118 -8.19 -2.97 -7.65
N LEU A 119 -7.51 -1.93 -8.12
CA LEU A 119 -8.11 -0.76 -8.75
C LEU A 119 -7.15 -0.17 -9.79
N ALA A 120 -7.68 0.76 -10.60
CA ALA A 120 -6.89 1.65 -11.43
C ALA A 120 -7.15 3.09 -10.98
N TYR A 121 -6.08 3.86 -10.72
CA TYR A 121 -6.18 5.24 -10.28
C TYR A 121 -5.67 6.20 -11.36
N ASP A 122 -6.57 7.04 -11.88
CA ASP A 122 -6.24 8.15 -12.76
C ASP A 122 -6.01 9.42 -11.92
N GLN A 123 -4.74 9.81 -11.79
CA GLN A 123 -4.32 11.01 -11.05
C GLN A 123 -4.73 12.32 -11.74
N VAL A 124 -4.86 12.30 -13.06
CA VAL A 124 -5.19 13.50 -13.85
C VAL A 124 -6.67 13.80 -13.72
N GLN A 125 -7.51 12.77 -13.82
CA GLN A 125 -8.97 12.90 -13.70
C GLN A 125 -9.45 12.81 -12.24
N GLY A 126 -8.63 12.30 -11.33
CA GLY A 126 -9.04 12.04 -9.94
C GLY A 126 -10.10 10.94 -9.85
N LEU A 127 -10.02 9.94 -10.73
CA LEU A 127 -10.97 8.84 -10.83
C LEU A 127 -10.32 7.51 -10.45
N VAL A 128 -11.09 6.69 -9.75
CA VAL A 128 -10.69 5.36 -9.31
C VAL A 128 -11.66 4.36 -9.92
N SER A 129 -11.14 3.46 -10.75
CA SER A 129 -11.92 2.43 -11.43
C SER A 129 -11.68 1.06 -10.79
N PRO A 130 -12.67 0.16 -10.78
CA PRO A 130 -12.50 -1.20 -10.30
C PRO A 130 -11.43 -1.94 -11.13
N GLY A 131 -10.56 -2.70 -10.45
CA GLY A 131 -9.50 -3.47 -11.07
C GLY A 131 -9.88 -4.94 -11.26
N ALA A 132 -9.09 -5.67 -12.05
CA ALA A 132 -9.38 -7.08 -12.37
C ALA A 132 -9.36 -8.01 -11.15
N THR A 133 -8.60 -7.68 -10.10
CA THR A 133 -8.53 -8.48 -8.87
C THR A 133 -9.51 -8.01 -7.80
N LEU A 134 -10.24 -6.90 -8.01
CA LEU A 134 -11.21 -6.36 -7.05
C LEU A 134 -12.21 -7.41 -6.54
N PRO A 135 -12.84 -8.23 -7.41
CA PRO A 135 -13.87 -9.18 -6.97
C PRO A 135 -13.31 -10.26 -6.03
N ALA A 136 -12.01 -10.55 -6.12
CA ALA A 136 -11.35 -11.52 -5.24
C ALA A 136 -11.26 -11.03 -3.79
N PHE A 137 -11.34 -9.71 -3.55
CA PHE A 137 -11.34 -9.13 -2.22
C PHE A 137 -12.73 -9.11 -1.57
N GLY A 138 -13.81 -9.21 -2.34
CA GLY A 138 -15.19 -9.13 -1.81
C GLY A 138 -15.43 -10.11 -0.65
N PRO A 139 -15.30 -11.43 -0.87
CA PRO A 139 -15.48 -12.41 0.20
C PRO A 139 -14.51 -12.22 1.37
N LEU A 140 -13.33 -11.64 1.14
CA LEU A 140 -12.31 -11.42 2.17
C LEU A 140 -12.59 -10.20 3.04
N LEU A 141 -13.43 -9.26 2.57
CA LEU A 141 -13.87 -8.08 3.33
C LEU A 141 -15.05 -8.40 4.26
N ASP A 142 -15.84 -9.42 3.91
CA ASP A 142 -16.96 -9.92 4.72
C ASP A 142 -16.46 -10.83 5.86
N GLU A 143 -15.34 -11.53 5.65
CA GLU A 143 -14.66 -12.42 6.62
C GLU A 143 -13.82 -11.65 7.66
N GLU A 144 -14.17 -10.40 7.98
CA GLU A 144 -13.52 -9.61 9.04
C GLU A 144 -14.02 -9.99 10.44
N GLY A 145 -13.87 -11.27 10.76
CA GLY A 145 -13.98 -11.83 12.11
C GLY A 145 -12.80 -12.72 12.51
N LEU A 146 -11.74 -12.80 11.71
CA LEU A 146 -10.57 -13.64 12.00
C LEU A 146 -9.45 -12.87 12.71
N GLU A 147 -9.77 -12.28 13.86
CA GLU A 147 -8.85 -12.32 15.00
C GLU A 147 -8.96 -13.72 15.66
N GLY A 148 -8.46 -14.72 14.94
CA GLY A 148 -8.30 -16.09 15.43
C GLY A 148 -7.05 -16.69 14.80
N PRO A 149 -6.28 -17.52 15.53
CA PRO A 149 -5.06 -18.13 15.01
C PRO A 149 -5.39 -18.93 13.74
N ILE A 150 -4.71 -18.60 12.64
CA ILE A 150 -4.95 -19.24 11.33
C ILE A 150 -4.35 -20.66 11.29
N ASP A 151 -3.63 -21.07 12.33
CA ASP A 151 -3.20 -22.44 12.54
C ASP A 151 -4.23 -23.22 13.37
N SER A 152 -5.20 -23.82 12.69
CA SER A 152 -5.93 -25.00 13.21
C SER A 152 -6.57 -25.86 12.13
N ARG A 153 -6.44 -25.55 10.83
CA ARG A 153 -7.16 -26.26 9.77
C ARG A 153 -6.32 -27.23 8.93
N LEU A 154 -5.03 -27.40 9.21
CA LEU A 154 -4.18 -28.35 8.45
C LEU A 154 -3.89 -29.70 9.12
N GLU A 155 -4.30 -29.95 10.37
CA GLU A 155 -3.95 -31.20 11.09
C GLU A 155 -5.14 -32.14 11.39
N GLN A 156 -6.20 -32.12 10.58
CA GLN A 156 -7.28 -33.12 10.69
C GLN A 156 -7.69 -33.71 9.35
N ARG A 157 -6.73 -34.12 8.51
CA ARG A 157 -6.96 -35.14 7.47
C ARG A 157 -5.66 -35.88 7.19
N SER A 158 -5.33 -36.85 8.04
CA SER A 158 -4.65 -38.09 7.68
C SER A 158 -4.65 -38.98 8.92
N GLU A 159 -5.70 -39.78 9.06
CA GLU A 159 -5.62 -41.08 9.73
C GLU A 159 -4.77 -42.04 8.87
#